data_AF-A0A4D6YGR2-F1
#
_entry.id   AF-A0A4D6YGR2-F1
#
_cell.length_a   1.000
_cell.length_b   1.000
_cell.length_c   1.000
_cell.angle_alpha   90.00
_cell.angle_beta   90.00
_cell.angle_gamma   90.00
#
_symmetry.space_group_name_H-M   'P 1'
#
loop_
_entity.id
_entity.type
_entity.pdbx_description
1 polymer ?
#
loop_
_entity_poly.entity_id
_entity_poly.type
_entity_poly.pdbx_seq_one_letter_code
_entity_poly.pdbx_strand_id
1 'polypeptide(L)'
;MSNITAFLIKELRLRTGAGFMECKRALIEEKGDIELSIDNLRKSGQVRAEKKMHNITNQGVIFAKIQNKIGAMLELNCQTDFVAKDNLFSLLGNEIILTALSQKIRNIDDIKNIFEMKKTELISKVGENIKINRFSFIEGDNIFSYIHGGRIGVLVSASNLNKEMLKNIAMHIAASKPEYLSPNEISDSVFQREYKIQFELAKKQNKSSEILKKIVQGRMNKFINNIALTGQDFIMDTTKTVGSLLNEYNARIISFIRFEIGEKKI
;
A
#
# COMPACT_ATOMS: atom_id res chain seq x y z
N MET A 1 -43.12 -1.45 -27.69
CA MET A 1 -42.02 -1.34 -26.71
C MET A 1 -42.54 -1.89 -25.40
N SER A 2 -41.89 -2.89 -24.82
CA SER A 2 -42.22 -3.42 -23.48
C SER A 2 -42.27 -2.26 -22.48
N ASN A 3 -43.39 -2.11 -21.77
CA ASN A 3 -43.61 -0.98 -20.87
C ASN A 3 -42.87 -1.24 -19.55
N ILE A 4 -41.55 -1.04 -19.53
CA ILE A 4 -40.71 -1.27 -18.35
C ILE A 4 -41.06 -0.24 -17.27
N THR A 5 -41.54 -0.72 -16.12
CA THR A 5 -41.97 0.14 -15.01
C THR A 5 -40.79 0.63 -14.19
N ALA A 6 -40.95 1.78 -13.54
CA ALA A 6 -39.95 2.30 -12.60
C ALA A 6 -39.69 1.34 -11.42
N PHE A 7 -40.70 0.54 -11.03
CA PHE A 7 -40.58 -0.49 -10.00
C PHE A 7 -39.61 -1.60 -10.43
N LEU A 8 -39.77 -2.16 -11.63
CA LEU A 8 -38.87 -3.19 -12.17
C LEU A 8 -37.42 -2.70 -12.25
N ILE A 9 -37.22 -1.45 -12.68
CA ILE A 9 -35.88 -0.84 -12.75
C ILE A 9 -35.29 -0.70 -11.34
N LYS A 10 -36.10 -0.28 -10.36
CA LYS A 10 -35.67 -0.15 -8.96
C LYS A 10 -35.32 -1.51 -8.36
N GLU A 11 -36.12 -2.53 -8.61
CA GLU A 11 -35.88 -3.90 -8.15
C GLU A 11 -34.57 -4.45 -8.71
N LEU A 12 -34.39 -4.40 -10.03
CA LEU A 12 -33.15 -4.85 -10.67
C LEU A 12 -31.93 -4.08 -10.15
N ARG A 13 -32.07 -2.77 -9.94
CA ARG A 13 -31.01 -1.93 -9.37
C ARG A 13 -30.67 -2.31 -7.93
N LEU A 14 -31.65 -2.63 -7.08
CA LEU A 14 -31.41 -3.08 -5.72
C LEU A 14 -30.69 -4.43 -5.68
N ARG A 15 -31.04 -5.34 -6.60
CA ARG A 15 -30.41 -6.67 -6.69
C ARG A 15 -29.00 -6.65 -7.27
N THR A 16 -28.72 -5.76 -8.23
CA THR A 16 -27.45 -5.75 -8.97
C THR A 16 -26.48 -4.64 -8.55
N GLY A 17 -27.01 -3.52 -8.05
CA GLY A 17 -26.25 -2.29 -7.82
C GLY A 17 -25.91 -1.50 -9.10
N ALA A 18 -26.38 -1.93 -10.28
CA ALA A 18 -26.05 -1.28 -11.55
C ALA A 18 -26.70 0.10 -11.73
N GLY A 19 -26.19 0.89 -12.68
CA GLY A 19 -26.73 2.22 -12.97
C GLY A 19 -28.19 2.19 -13.44
N PHE A 20 -28.96 3.24 -13.16
CA PHE A 20 -30.39 3.30 -13.53
C PHE A 20 -30.63 3.04 -15.02
N MET A 21 -29.86 3.71 -15.89
CA MET A 21 -30.00 3.57 -17.34
C MET A 21 -29.57 2.21 -17.87
N GLU A 22 -28.75 1.49 -17.12
CA GLU A 22 -28.27 0.15 -17.46
C GLU A 22 -29.32 -0.89 -17.11
N CYS A 23 -29.88 -0.80 -15.90
CA CYS A 23 -31.03 -1.61 -15.49
C CYS A 23 -32.20 -1.42 -16.45
N LYS A 24 -32.49 -0.16 -16.84
CA LYS A 24 -33.54 0.13 -17.82
C LYS A 24 -33.27 -0.50 -19.19
N ARG A 25 -32.04 -0.39 -19.71
CA ARG A 25 -31.67 -0.97 -21.01
C ARG A 25 -31.75 -2.50 -21.00
N ALA A 26 -31.16 -3.14 -19.98
CA ALA A 26 -31.21 -4.59 -19.82
C ALA A 26 -32.66 -5.10 -19.77
N LEU A 27 -33.53 -4.45 -18.99
CA LEU A 27 -34.94 -4.82 -18.93
C LEU A 27 -35.68 -4.62 -20.26
N ILE A 28 -35.32 -3.60 -21.05
CA ILE A 28 -35.92 -3.41 -22.38
C ILE A 28 -35.50 -4.54 -23.32
N GLU A 29 -34.21 -4.86 -23.36
CA GLU A 29 -33.64 -5.91 -24.21
C GLU A 29 -34.22 -7.29 -23.85
N GLU A 30 -34.31 -7.61 -22.57
CA GLU A 30 -34.85 -8.88 -22.06
C GLU A 30 -36.36 -8.86 -21.83
N LYS A 31 -37.06 -7.88 -22.39
CA LYS A 31 -38.53 -7.77 -22.36
C LYS A 31 -39.13 -7.84 -20.94
N GLY A 32 -38.39 -7.39 -19.93
CA GLY A 32 -38.79 -7.35 -18.53
C GLY A 32 -38.38 -8.56 -17.69
N ASP A 33 -37.65 -9.53 -18.24
CA ASP A 33 -37.13 -10.67 -17.49
C ASP A 33 -35.99 -10.22 -16.56
N ILE A 34 -36.22 -10.32 -15.25
CA ILE A 34 -35.27 -9.87 -14.23
C ILE A 34 -34.04 -10.79 -14.18
N GLU A 35 -34.22 -12.11 -14.20
CA GLU A 35 -33.09 -13.04 -14.03
C GLU A 35 -32.18 -12.99 -15.26
N LEU A 36 -32.77 -12.95 -16.46
CA LEU A 36 -32.00 -12.81 -17.70
C LEU A 36 -31.30 -11.44 -17.77
N SER A 37 -31.95 -10.38 -17.29
CA SER A 37 -31.33 -9.06 -17.17
C SER A 37 -30.14 -9.05 -16.21
N ILE A 38 -30.21 -9.79 -15.09
CA ILE A 38 -29.10 -9.93 -14.15
C ILE A 38 -27.90 -10.59 -14.82
N ASP A 39 -28.13 -11.70 -15.52
CA ASP A 39 -27.06 -12.43 -16.22
C ASP A 39 -26.39 -11.57 -17.30
N ASN A 40 -27.17 -10.80 -18.05
CA ASN A 40 -26.62 -9.92 -19.09
C ASN A 40 -25.95 -8.67 -18.52
N LEU A 41 -26.44 -8.13 -17.40
CA LEU A 41 -25.74 -7.08 -16.66
C LEU A 41 -24.40 -7.57 -16.10
N ARG A 42 -24.32 -8.83 -15.66
CA ARG A 42 -23.07 -9.44 -15.20
C ARG A 42 -22.05 -9.56 -16.33
N LYS A 43 -22.45 -10.12 -17.48
CA LYS A 43 -21.58 -10.23 -18.66
C LYS A 43 -21.10 -8.86 -19.16
N SER A 44 -22.02 -7.91 -19.31
CA SER A 44 -21.67 -6.55 -19.75
C SER A 44 -20.89 -5.75 -18.70
N GLY A 45 -21.04 -6.06 -17.41
CA GLY A 45 -20.23 -5.52 -16.32
C GLY A 45 -18.76 -5.91 -16.47
N GLN A 46 -18.48 -7.19 -16.73
CA GLN A 46 -17.12 -7.69 -16.95
C GLN A 46 -16.42 -6.96 -18.11
N VAL A 47 -17.09 -6.85 -19.26
CA VAL A 47 -16.55 -6.13 -20.43
C VAL A 47 -16.26 -4.65 -20.11
N ARG A 48 -17.11 -4.01 -19.30
CA ARG A 48 -16.87 -2.62 -18.87
C ARG A 48 -15.70 -2.52 -17.91
N ALA A 49 -15.57 -3.45 -16.98
CA ALA A 49 -14.45 -3.49 -16.05
C ALA A 49 -13.11 -3.69 -16.78
N GLU A 50 -13.06 -4.57 -17.78
CA GLU A 50 -11.90 -4.76 -18.64
C GLU A 50 -11.47 -3.45 -19.32
N LYS A 51 -12.43 -2.68 -19.86
CA LYS A 51 -12.15 -1.36 -20.47
C LYS A 51 -11.57 -0.35 -19.49
N LYS A 52 -11.76 -0.52 -18.19
CA LYS A 52 -11.22 0.36 -17.15
C LYS A 52 -9.83 -0.03 -16.69
N MET A 53 -9.36 -1.25 -16.95
CA MET A 53 -8.10 -1.78 -16.40
C MET A 53 -6.86 -0.93 -16.75
N HIS A 54 -6.89 -0.21 -17.88
CA HIS A 54 -5.80 0.66 -18.31
C HIS A 54 -5.79 2.04 -17.64
N ASN A 55 -6.85 2.40 -16.91
CA ASN A 55 -6.91 3.69 -16.23
C ASN A 55 -5.93 3.74 -15.07
N ILE A 56 -5.27 4.89 -14.92
CA ILE A 56 -4.29 5.12 -13.86
C ILE A 56 -4.99 5.13 -12.49
N THR A 57 -4.45 4.34 -11.54
CA THR A 57 -4.96 4.23 -10.17
C THR A 57 -3.95 4.81 -9.17
N ASN A 58 -4.01 6.13 -8.94
CA ASN A 58 -3.09 6.85 -8.04
C ASN A 58 -3.69 7.13 -6.64
N GLN A 59 -4.94 6.73 -6.39
CA GLN A 59 -5.58 6.78 -5.08
C GLN A 59 -5.74 5.35 -4.54
N GLY A 60 -6.23 5.22 -3.31
CA GLY A 60 -6.46 3.93 -2.67
C GLY A 60 -6.28 3.94 -1.16
N VAL A 61 -6.18 2.75 -0.59
CA VAL A 61 -6.03 2.52 0.85
C VAL A 61 -5.00 1.42 1.10
N ILE A 62 -4.17 1.63 2.12
CA ILE A 62 -3.30 0.61 2.70
C ILE A 62 -4.06 -0.11 3.82
N PHE A 63 -4.12 -1.42 3.73
CA PHE A 63 -4.68 -2.30 4.75
C PHE A 63 -3.53 -3.05 5.43
N ALA A 64 -3.59 -3.18 6.75
CA ALA A 64 -2.64 -3.98 7.52
C ALA A 64 -3.36 -4.73 8.65
N LYS A 65 -3.01 -6.01 8.84
CA LYS A 65 -3.54 -6.86 9.92
C LYS A 65 -2.44 -7.80 10.41
N ILE A 66 -2.56 -8.19 11.68
CA ILE A 66 -1.63 -9.12 12.34
C ILE A 66 -2.45 -10.26 12.93
N GLN A 67 -2.07 -11.50 12.66
CA GLN A 67 -2.67 -12.71 13.22
C GLN A 67 -1.60 -13.79 13.38
N ASN A 68 -1.59 -14.49 14.52
CA ASN A 68 -0.70 -15.64 14.77
C ASN A 68 0.77 -15.39 14.40
N LYS A 69 1.36 -14.28 14.87
CA LYS A 69 2.76 -13.88 14.61
C LYS A 69 3.09 -13.58 13.14
N ILE A 70 2.08 -13.37 12.31
CA ILE A 70 2.21 -12.95 10.91
C ILE A 70 1.50 -11.60 10.76
N GLY A 71 2.23 -10.59 10.27
CA GLY A 71 1.68 -9.31 9.84
C GLY A 71 1.58 -9.28 8.33
N ALA A 72 0.44 -8.92 7.77
CA ALA A 72 0.23 -8.74 6.34
C ALA A 72 -0.15 -7.28 6.04
N MET A 73 0.28 -6.78 4.88
CA MET A 73 -0.03 -5.43 4.39
C MET A 73 -0.36 -5.47 2.89
N LEU A 74 -1.44 -4.80 2.52
CA LEU A 74 -2.00 -4.73 1.18
C LEU A 74 -2.13 -3.27 0.75
N GLU A 75 -1.69 -2.96 -0.46
CA GLU A 75 -2.06 -1.74 -1.17
C GLU A 75 -3.15 -2.07 -2.20
N LEU A 76 -4.35 -1.51 -1.99
CA LEU A 76 -5.44 -1.54 -2.94
C LEU A 76 -5.64 -0.14 -3.53
N ASN A 77 -5.50 0.00 -4.84
CA ASN A 77 -5.60 1.27 -5.53
C ASN A 77 -6.93 1.43 -6.27
N CYS A 78 -7.36 2.68 -6.42
CA CYS A 78 -8.48 3.13 -7.24
C CYS A 78 -8.11 4.45 -7.94
N GLN A 79 -9.02 5.01 -8.72
CA GLN A 79 -8.75 6.24 -9.47
C GLN A 79 -8.97 7.49 -8.60
N THR A 80 -10.05 7.53 -7.81
CA THR A 80 -10.43 8.70 -6.99
C THR A 80 -10.44 8.40 -5.49
N ASP A 81 -10.40 9.45 -4.68
CA ASP A 81 -10.52 9.33 -3.23
C ASP A 81 -11.96 9.04 -2.76
N PHE A 82 -12.96 9.33 -3.59
CA PHE A 82 -14.35 8.94 -3.34
C PHE A 82 -14.49 7.41 -3.29
N VAL A 83 -13.93 6.69 -4.26
CA VAL A 83 -13.93 5.22 -4.24
C VAL A 83 -13.06 4.67 -3.09
N ALA A 84 -11.93 5.33 -2.76
CA ALA A 84 -11.11 4.93 -1.62
C ALA A 84 -11.86 4.99 -0.28
N LYS A 85 -12.83 5.90 -0.15
CA LYS A 85 -13.69 6.07 1.04
C LYS A 85 -14.98 5.23 0.99
N ASP A 86 -15.22 4.53 -0.12
CA ASP A 86 -16.40 3.69 -0.27
C ASP A 86 -16.36 2.46 0.64
N ASN A 87 -17.53 2.07 1.15
CA ASN A 87 -17.63 0.95 2.09
C ASN A 87 -17.35 -0.40 1.40
N LEU A 88 -17.80 -0.60 0.16
CA LEU A 88 -17.54 -1.85 -0.56
C LEU A 88 -16.05 -2.00 -0.89
N PHE A 89 -15.37 -0.89 -1.22
CA PHE A 89 -13.92 -0.87 -1.39
C PHE A 89 -13.19 -1.27 -0.11
N SER A 90 -13.59 -0.69 1.03
CA SER A 90 -13.02 -1.02 2.34
C SER A 90 -13.29 -2.46 2.75
N LEU A 91 -14.47 -3.00 2.45
CA LEU A 91 -14.82 -4.40 2.71
C LEU A 91 -13.97 -5.35 1.87
N LEU A 92 -13.78 -5.07 0.57
CA LEU A 92 -12.92 -5.89 -0.29
C LEU A 92 -11.48 -5.94 0.23
N GLY A 93 -10.89 -4.80 0.58
CA GLY A 93 -9.53 -4.75 1.13
C GLY A 93 -9.36 -5.53 2.43
N ASN A 94 -10.34 -5.43 3.34
CA ASN A 94 -10.36 -6.22 4.59
C ASN A 94 -10.55 -7.72 4.33
N GLU A 95 -11.40 -8.10 3.37
CA GLU A 95 -11.61 -9.50 3.03
C GLU A 95 -10.33 -10.13 2.45
N ILE A 96 -9.65 -9.41 1.56
CA ILE A 96 -8.38 -9.84 0.97
C ILE A 96 -7.35 -10.11 2.06
N ILE A 97 -7.14 -9.16 2.99
CA ILE A 97 -6.07 -9.28 3.97
C ILE A 97 -6.35 -10.38 5.01
N LEU A 98 -7.61 -10.56 5.41
CA LEU A 98 -8.01 -11.64 6.31
C LEU A 98 -7.90 -13.02 5.65
N THR A 99 -8.22 -13.11 4.35
CA THR A 99 -8.05 -14.34 3.58
C THR A 99 -6.57 -14.68 3.43
N ALA A 100 -5.73 -13.69 3.11
CA ALA A 100 -4.30 -13.88 2.99
C ALA A 100 -3.67 -14.38 4.31
N LEU A 101 -4.09 -13.85 5.46
CA LEU A 101 -3.61 -14.31 6.77
C LEU A 101 -4.12 -15.71 7.12
N SER A 102 -5.42 -15.98 6.94
CA SER A 102 -6.02 -17.28 7.30
C SER A 102 -5.49 -18.43 6.45
N GLN A 103 -5.31 -18.21 5.15
CA GLN A 103 -4.75 -19.17 4.21
C GLN A 103 -3.22 -19.10 4.11
N LYS A 104 -2.58 -18.18 4.85
CA LYS A 104 -1.12 -17.93 4.85
C LYS A 104 -0.55 -17.67 3.46
N ILE A 105 -1.30 -17.00 2.59
CA ILE A 105 -0.89 -16.66 1.22
C ILE A 105 0.30 -15.70 1.28
N ARG A 106 1.35 -16.01 0.52
CA ARG A 106 2.59 -15.20 0.45
C ARG A 106 2.79 -14.53 -0.89
N ASN A 107 2.14 -15.03 -1.94
CA ASN A 107 2.23 -14.50 -3.29
C ASN A 107 1.02 -13.63 -3.61
N ILE A 108 1.27 -12.43 -4.16
CA ILE A 108 0.21 -11.51 -4.58
C ILE A 108 -0.62 -12.08 -5.74
N ASP A 109 -0.04 -12.91 -6.61
CA ASP A 109 -0.77 -13.42 -7.77
C ASP A 109 -1.84 -14.43 -7.37
N ASP A 110 -1.62 -15.21 -6.30
CA ASP A 110 -2.66 -16.06 -5.71
C ASP A 110 -3.82 -15.21 -5.18
N ILE A 111 -3.51 -14.08 -4.51
CA ILE A 111 -4.53 -13.13 -4.04
C ILE A 111 -5.32 -12.57 -5.22
N LYS A 112 -4.64 -12.13 -6.29
CA LYS A 112 -5.32 -11.60 -7.48
C LYS A 112 -6.26 -12.64 -8.08
N ASN A 113 -5.80 -13.88 -8.24
CA ASN A 113 -6.60 -14.96 -8.80
C ASN A 113 -7.86 -15.25 -7.97
N ILE A 114 -7.74 -15.33 -6.63
CA ILE A 114 -8.88 -15.57 -5.73
C ILE A 114 -9.91 -14.44 -5.80
N PHE A 115 -9.45 -13.19 -5.89
CA PHE A 115 -10.30 -12.01 -5.79
C PHE A 115 -10.68 -11.38 -7.13
N GLU A 116 -10.27 -11.96 -8.27
CA GLU A 116 -10.48 -11.36 -9.60
C GLU A 116 -11.96 -11.11 -9.89
N MET A 117 -12.83 -12.07 -9.60
CA MET A 117 -14.27 -11.93 -9.80
C MET A 117 -14.86 -10.82 -8.91
N LYS A 118 -14.54 -10.79 -7.61
CA LYS A 118 -15.05 -9.77 -6.68
C LYS A 118 -14.54 -8.37 -7.02
N LYS A 119 -13.27 -8.26 -7.39
CA LYS A 119 -12.66 -7.00 -7.89
C LYS A 119 -13.41 -6.50 -9.13
N THR A 120 -13.66 -7.39 -10.10
CA THR A 120 -14.36 -7.06 -11.36
C THR A 120 -15.80 -6.62 -11.12
N GLU A 121 -16.50 -7.29 -10.21
CA GLU A 121 -17.85 -6.90 -9.79
C GLU A 121 -17.85 -5.51 -9.14
N LEU A 122 -16.87 -5.22 -8.27
CA LEU A 122 -16.74 -3.91 -7.65
C LEU A 122 -16.45 -2.82 -8.68
N ILE A 123 -15.53 -3.05 -9.63
CA ILE A 123 -15.26 -2.13 -10.75
C ILE A 123 -16.54 -1.85 -11.54
N SER A 124 -17.36 -2.87 -11.79
CA SER A 124 -18.64 -2.71 -12.50
C SER A 124 -19.62 -1.83 -11.74
N LYS A 125 -19.63 -1.91 -10.41
CA LYS A 125 -20.49 -1.13 -9.51
C LYS A 125 -20.01 0.32 -9.35
N VAL A 126 -18.70 0.53 -9.15
CA VAL A 126 -18.14 1.87 -8.90
C VAL A 126 -17.80 2.63 -10.18
N GLY A 127 -17.61 1.95 -11.30
CA GLY A 127 -17.25 2.57 -12.59
C GLY A 127 -15.80 3.04 -12.71
N GLU A 128 -14.95 2.70 -11.73
CA GLU A 128 -13.53 3.03 -11.68
C GLU A 128 -12.66 1.78 -11.63
N ASN A 129 -11.45 1.88 -12.19
CA ASN A 129 -10.44 0.84 -12.09
C ASN A 129 -10.03 0.62 -10.63
N ILE A 130 -9.89 -0.65 -10.25
CA ILE A 130 -9.42 -1.08 -8.94
C ILE A 130 -8.30 -2.08 -9.15
N LYS A 131 -7.19 -1.87 -8.44
CA LYS A 131 -5.98 -2.69 -8.59
C LYS A 131 -5.48 -3.18 -7.23
N ILE A 132 -5.35 -4.51 -7.11
CA ILE A 132 -4.56 -5.15 -6.06
C ILE A 132 -3.09 -4.94 -6.44
N ASN A 133 -2.44 -3.93 -5.85
CA ASN A 133 -1.19 -3.39 -6.38
C ASN A 133 0.05 -4.03 -5.76
N ARG A 134 0.12 -4.06 -4.43
CA ARG A 134 1.24 -4.65 -3.68
C ARG A 134 0.72 -5.41 -2.47
N PHE A 135 1.40 -6.49 -2.15
CA PHE A 135 1.16 -7.29 -0.96
C PHE A 135 2.51 -7.69 -0.37
N SER A 136 2.62 -7.58 0.95
CA SER A 136 3.78 -8.03 1.70
C SER A 136 3.38 -8.59 3.05
N PHE A 137 4.27 -9.36 3.64
CA PHE A 137 4.11 -9.88 4.99
C PHE A 137 5.43 -9.82 5.76
N ILE A 138 5.33 -9.87 7.09
CA ILE A 138 6.45 -10.13 8.00
C ILE A 138 6.02 -11.16 9.04
N GLU A 139 7.01 -11.87 9.59
CA GLU A 139 6.83 -12.80 10.69
C GLU A 139 7.63 -12.34 11.91
N GLY A 140 7.13 -12.69 13.09
CA GLY A 140 7.79 -12.34 14.35
C GLY A 140 6.86 -12.42 15.54
N ASP A 141 7.47 -12.60 16.71
CA ASP A 141 6.73 -12.70 17.97
C ASP A 141 6.11 -11.38 18.42
N ASN A 142 6.76 -10.25 18.07
CA ASN A 142 6.32 -8.91 18.44
C ASN A 142 6.26 -8.04 17.19
N ILE A 143 5.06 -7.98 16.61
CA ILE A 143 4.76 -7.19 15.41
C ILE A 143 3.83 -6.04 15.79
N PHE A 144 4.06 -4.88 15.19
CA PHE A 144 3.15 -3.74 15.23
C PHE A 144 2.82 -3.26 13.81
N SER A 145 1.58 -2.79 13.64
CA SER A 145 1.11 -2.17 12.41
C SER A 145 0.65 -0.74 12.69
N TYR A 146 1.08 0.22 11.89
CA TYR A 146 0.64 1.61 11.96
C TYR A 146 0.07 2.06 10.61
N ILE A 147 -1.14 2.60 10.60
CA ILE A 147 -1.78 3.18 9.40
C ILE A 147 -1.99 4.68 9.65
N HIS A 148 -1.52 5.51 8.73
CA HIS A 148 -1.71 6.96 8.78
C HIS A 148 -2.65 7.43 7.66
N GLY A 149 -3.87 7.80 8.05
CA GLY A 149 -4.89 8.33 7.13
C GLY A 149 -5.26 7.40 5.96
N GLY A 150 -5.04 6.08 6.10
CA GLY A 150 -5.22 5.09 5.04
C GLY A 150 -4.21 5.17 3.89
N ARG A 151 -3.36 6.20 3.83
CA ARG A 151 -2.42 6.43 2.72
C ARG A 151 -1.05 5.82 2.94
N ILE A 152 -0.61 5.76 4.20
CA ILE A 152 0.69 5.20 4.59
C ILE A 152 0.41 4.05 5.55
N GLY A 153 1.09 2.92 5.32
CA GLY A 153 1.08 1.79 6.24
C GLY A 153 2.49 1.33 6.56
N VAL A 154 2.68 0.93 7.81
CA VAL A 154 3.93 0.36 8.31
C VAL A 154 3.62 -0.94 9.03
N LEU A 155 4.40 -1.97 8.74
CA LEU A 155 4.57 -3.16 9.56
C LEU A 155 5.99 -3.16 10.12
N VAL A 156 6.15 -3.45 11.40
CA VAL A 156 7.47 -3.57 12.05
C VAL A 156 7.48 -4.76 13.00
N SER A 157 8.54 -5.56 12.93
CA SER A 157 8.82 -6.68 13.83
C SER A 157 10.05 -6.35 14.67
N ALA A 158 10.02 -6.67 15.95
CA ALA A 158 11.10 -6.34 16.88
C ALA A 158 11.33 -7.41 17.95
N SER A 159 12.46 -7.34 18.62
CA SER A 159 12.74 -8.06 19.87
C SER A 159 12.91 -7.08 21.03
N ASN A 160 12.51 -7.51 22.22
CA ASN A 160 12.70 -6.78 23.49
C ASN A 160 12.16 -5.33 23.51
N LEU A 161 11.10 -5.04 22.74
CA LEU A 161 10.39 -3.76 22.80
C LEU A 161 8.98 -3.93 23.33
N ASN A 162 8.57 -3.00 24.19
CA ASN A 162 7.17 -2.88 24.56
C ASN A 162 6.35 -2.31 23.38
N LYS A 163 5.02 -2.47 23.47
CA LYS A 163 4.09 -2.07 22.41
C LYS A 163 4.09 -0.57 22.13
N GLU A 164 4.32 0.26 23.14
CA GLU A 164 4.33 1.72 23.02
C GLU A 164 5.55 2.21 22.24
N MET A 165 6.73 1.71 22.58
CA MET A 165 7.96 2.04 21.86
C MET A 165 7.90 1.54 20.41
N LEU A 166 7.42 0.32 20.20
CA LEU A 166 7.27 -0.24 18.86
C LEU A 166 6.27 0.55 18.01
N LYS A 167 5.19 1.07 18.63
CA LYS A 167 4.28 2.03 17.98
C LYS A 167 5.01 3.31 17.57
N ASN A 168 5.81 3.91 18.46
CA ASN A 168 6.53 5.14 18.15
C ASN A 168 7.57 4.94 17.03
N ILE A 169 8.24 3.79 17.01
CA ILE A 169 9.12 3.42 15.90
C ILE A 169 8.34 3.22 14.59
N ALA A 170 7.16 2.58 14.63
CA ALA A 170 6.31 2.46 13.44
C ALA A 170 5.87 3.84 12.90
N MET A 171 5.55 4.78 13.79
CA MET A 171 5.26 6.17 13.42
C MET A 171 6.49 6.87 12.82
N HIS A 172 7.67 6.65 13.40
CA HIS A 172 8.93 7.16 12.86
C HIS A 172 9.19 6.64 11.44
N ILE A 173 9.07 5.33 11.20
CA ILE A 173 9.24 4.74 9.87
C ILE A 173 8.25 5.36 8.87
N ALA A 174 7.00 5.58 9.28
CA ALA A 174 5.99 6.18 8.41
C ALA A 174 6.40 7.59 7.93
N ALA A 175 6.97 8.40 8.84
CA ALA A 175 7.37 9.78 8.60
C ALA A 175 8.73 9.92 7.91
N SER A 176 9.75 9.21 8.40
CA SER A 176 11.16 9.37 8.01
C SER A 176 11.57 8.51 6.80
N LYS A 177 10.71 7.59 6.37
CA LYS A 177 10.88 6.76 5.16
C LYS A 177 12.27 6.09 5.02
N PRO A 178 12.79 5.41 6.07
CA PRO A 178 14.02 4.64 5.92
C PRO A 178 13.86 3.56 4.84
N GLU A 179 14.89 3.38 4.03
CA GLU A 179 14.98 2.35 2.99
C GLU A 179 15.68 1.09 3.52
N TYR A 180 16.59 1.26 4.48
CA TYR A 180 17.40 0.21 5.08
C TYR A 180 17.17 0.17 6.59
N LEU A 181 17.42 -0.98 7.23
CA LEU A 181 17.36 -1.07 8.69
C LEU A 181 18.59 -0.44 9.31
N SER A 182 19.77 -0.73 8.77
CA SER A 182 21.04 -0.20 9.28
C SER A 182 21.98 0.23 8.17
N PRO A 183 22.95 1.14 8.47
CA PRO A 183 23.98 1.54 7.51
C PRO A 183 24.72 0.39 6.82
N ASN A 184 24.88 -0.73 7.52
CA ASN A 184 25.61 -1.89 7.04
C ASN A 184 24.87 -2.70 5.95
N GLU A 185 23.56 -2.45 5.78
CA GLU A 185 22.76 -3.11 4.74
C GLU A 185 22.81 -2.37 3.39
N ILE A 186 23.38 -1.17 3.37
CA ILE A 186 23.52 -0.36 2.15
C ILE A 186 24.62 -1.00 1.29
N SER A 187 24.27 -1.36 0.06
CA SER A 187 25.22 -1.99 -0.86
C SER A 187 26.31 -1.03 -1.31
N ASP A 188 27.49 -1.58 -1.62
CA ASP A 188 28.61 -0.82 -2.19
C ASP A 188 28.20 -0.09 -3.47
N SER A 189 27.30 -0.64 -4.29
CA SER A 189 26.86 0.00 -5.51
C SER A 189 26.08 1.29 -5.24
N VAL A 190 25.20 1.30 -4.23
CA VAL A 190 24.47 2.50 -3.78
C VAL A 190 25.44 3.52 -3.21
N PHE A 191 26.35 3.07 -2.34
CA PHE A 191 27.37 3.93 -1.75
C PHE A 191 28.25 4.60 -2.82
N GLN A 192 28.80 3.83 -3.76
CA GLN A 192 29.70 4.32 -4.80
C GLN A 192 28.99 5.26 -5.77
N ARG A 193 27.71 4.97 -6.09
CA ARG A 193 26.89 5.85 -6.92
C ARG A 193 26.72 7.22 -6.25
N GLU A 194 26.32 7.24 -4.99
CA GLU A 194 26.12 8.49 -4.26
C GLU A 194 27.44 9.23 -4.03
N TYR A 195 28.52 8.51 -3.72
CA TYR A 195 29.86 9.10 -3.56
C TYR A 195 30.29 9.86 -4.81
N LYS A 196 30.11 9.29 -6.00
CA LYS A 196 30.43 9.96 -7.27
C LYS A 196 29.63 11.25 -7.44
N ILE A 197 28.33 11.21 -7.13
CA ILE A 197 27.47 12.40 -7.20
C ILE A 197 27.98 13.48 -6.24
N GLN A 198 28.22 13.13 -4.98
CA GLN A 198 28.68 14.07 -3.97
C GLN A 198 30.08 14.64 -4.26
N PHE A 199 30.96 13.83 -4.83
CA PHE A 199 32.30 14.23 -5.24
C PHE A 199 32.26 15.23 -6.41
N GLU A 200 31.47 14.98 -7.45
CA GLU A 200 31.28 15.92 -8.56
C GLU A 200 30.64 17.23 -8.10
N LEU A 201 29.69 17.18 -7.15
CA LEU A 201 29.14 18.39 -6.53
C LEU A 201 30.17 19.15 -5.69
N ALA A 202 31.08 18.45 -5.02
CA ALA A 202 32.11 19.07 -4.20
C ALA A 202 33.20 19.74 -5.05
N LYS A 203 33.63 19.12 -6.16
CA LYS A 203 34.63 19.68 -7.10
C LYS A 203 34.31 21.08 -7.61
N LYS A 204 33.03 21.44 -7.71
CA LYS A 204 32.59 22.78 -8.11
C LYS A 204 32.97 23.87 -7.10
N GLN A 205 33.42 23.49 -5.90
CA GLN A 205 33.92 24.41 -4.88
C GLN A 205 35.43 24.59 -5.05
N ASN A 206 35.91 25.83 -5.16
CA ASN A 206 37.33 26.16 -5.21
C ASN A 206 37.99 25.97 -3.82
N LYS A 207 38.15 24.72 -3.39
CA LYS A 207 38.75 24.31 -2.11
C LYS A 207 39.85 23.27 -2.32
N SER A 208 40.73 23.10 -1.34
CA SER A 208 41.80 22.10 -1.42
C SER A 208 41.26 20.66 -1.43
N SER A 209 42.02 19.73 -2.01
CA SER A 209 41.65 18.30 -2.13
C SER A 209 41.30 17.65 -0.79
N GLU A 210 42.03 17.97 0.28
CA GLU A 210 41.74 17.45 1.62
C GLU A 210 40.40 17.96 2.19
N ILE A 211 40.10 19.25 1.98
CA ILE A 211 38.83 19.84 2.42
C ILE A 211 37.67 19.22 1.63
N LEU A 212 37.85 19.01 0.31
CA LEU A 212 36.86 18.35 -0.52
C LEU A 212 36.55 16.93 -0.05
N LYS A 213 37.59 16.13 0.27
CA LYS A 213 37.41 14.77 0.83
C LYS A 213 36.61 14.79 2.13
N LYS A 214 36.93 15.68 3.07
CA LYS A 214 36.19 15.84 4.33
C LYS A 214 34.73 16.24 4.10
N ILE A 215 34.47 17.15 3.15
CA ILE A 215 33.10 17.55 2.78
C ILE A 215 32.31 16.35 2.25
N VAL A 216 32.87 15.61 1.29
CA VAL A 216 32.22 14.45 0.70
C VAL A 216 31.95 13.38 1.76
N GLN A 217 32.92 13.08 2.61
CA GLN A 217 32.74 12.13 3.72
C GLN A 217 31.60 12.53 4.65
N GLY A 218 31.52 13.81 5.05
CA GLY A 218 30.41 14.29 5.89
C GLY A 218 29.05 14.18 5.21
N ARG A 219 28.97 14.48 3.91
CA ARG A 219 27.73 14.32 3.12
C ARG A 219 27.32 12.86 2.96
N MET A 220 28.29 11.97 2.75
CA MET A 220 28.05 10.53 2.68
C MET A 220 27.53 9.98 4.00
N ASN A 221 28.15 10.36 5.12
CA ASN A 221 27.67 9.96 6.45
C ASN A 221 26.22 10.41 6.68
N LYS A 222 25.89 11.66 6.31
CA LYS A 222 24.52 12.18 6.40
C LYS A 222 23.55 11.40 5.50
N PHE A 223 23.94 11.10 4.26
CA PHE A 223 23.12 10.33 3.34
C PHE A 223 22.79 8.93 3.89
N ILE A 224 23.82 8.20 4.32
CA ILE A 224 23.71 6.85 4.88
C ILE A 224 22.77 6.86 6.09
N ASN A 225 22.98 7.80 7.03
CA ASN A 225 22.15 7.90 8.22
C ASN A 225 20.70 8.29 7.91
N ASN A 226 20.48 9.09 6.85
CA ASN A 226 19.13 9.49 6.44
C ASN A 226 18.33 8.34 5.81
N ILE A 227 18.97 7.36 5.18
CA ILE A 227 18.26 6.25 4.51
C ILE A 227 18.21 4.97 5.34
N ALA A 228 18.97 4.89 6.43
CA ALA A 228 18.99 3.73 7.33
C ALA A 228 18.30 4.04 8.67
N LEU A 229 17.29 3.25 9.05
CA LEU A 229 16.48 3.46 10.26
C LEU A 229 17.33 3.70 11.51
N THR A 230 18.32 2.86 11.81
CA THR A 230 19.14 3.03 13.02
C THR A 230 20.01 4.28 13.02
N GLY A 231 20.27 4.88 11.85
CA GLY A 231 21.03 6.12 11.70
C GLY A 231 20.17 7.38 11.78
N GLN A 232 18.84 7.27 11.67
CA GLN A 232 17.93 8.40 11.69
C GLN A 232 17.74 8.95 13.11
N ASP A 233 17.61 10.27 13.23
CA ASP A 233 17.21 10.95 14.46
C ASP A 233 15.76 10.61 14.79
N PHE A 234 15.49 10.18 16.02
CA PHE A 234 14.17 9.71 16.41
C PHE A 234 13.17 10.87 16.47
N ILE A 235 12.03 10.74 15.77
CA ILE A 235 11.11 11.89 15.57
C ILE A 235 10.44 12.36 16.87
N MET A 236 10.36 11.50 17.89
CA MET A 236 9.79 11.85 19.19
C MET A 236 10.84 12.43 20.14
N ASP A 237 12.12 12.21 19.85
CA ASP A 237 13.25 12.75 20.60
C ASP A 237 14.46 12.86 19.67
N THR A 238 14.64 14.03 19.07
CA THR A 238 15.70 14.27 18.08
C THR A 238 17.09 14.40 18.71
N THR A 239 17.22 14.24 20.03
CA THR A 239 18.53 14.19 20.69
C THR A 239 19.22 12.83 20.55
N LYS A 240 18.48 11.80 20.12
CA LYS A 240 18.97 10.43 19.96
C LYS A 240 18.60 9.88 18.59
N THR A 241 19.45 9.01 18.05
CA THR A 241 19.09 8.19 16.90
C THR A 241 18.22 7.00 17.32
N VAL A 242 17.49 6.42 16.38
CA VAL A 242 16.75 5.16 16.63
C VAL A 242 17.70 4.04 17.04
N GLY A 243 18.91 3.97 16.49
CA GLY A 243 19.92 2.99 16.88
C GLY A 243 20.36 3.15 18.34
N SER A 244 20.61 4.39 18.78
CA SER A 244 20.93 4.67 20.18
C SER A 244 19.80 4.26 21.12
N LEU A 245 18.56 4.61 20.74
CA LEU A 245 17.37 4.23 21.48
C LEU A 245 17.24 2.71 21.60
N LEU A 246 17.39 1.96 20.50
CA LEU A 246 17.32 0.49 20.53
C LEU A 246 18.37 -0.12 21.46
N ASN A 247 19.59 0.42 21.49
CA ASN A 247 20.66 -0.05 22.37
C ASN A 247 20.32 0.16 23.86
N GLU A 248 19.73 1.31 24.22
CA GLU A 248 19.31 1.59 25.61
C GLU A 248 18.30 0.57 26.14
N TYR A 249 17.41 0.10 25.27
CA TYR A 249 16.39 -0.90 25.62
C TYR A 249 16.85 -2.35 25.40
N ASN A 250 18.11 -2.57 25.00
CA ASN A 250 18.64 -3.87 24.57
C ASN A 250 17.70 -4.58 23.56
N ALA A 251 17.20 -3.77 22.62
CA ALA A 251 16.16 -4.09 21.67
C ALA A 251 16.70 -4.10 20.24
N ARG A 252 15.99 -4.76 19.33
CA ARG A 252 16.30 -4.74 17.90
C ARG A 252 15.04 -4.68 17.07
N ILE A 253 15.07 -3.94 15.98
CA ILE A 253 14.13 -4.14 14.89
C ILE A 253 14.64 -5.34 14.09
N ILE A 254 13.74 -6.28 13.78
CA ILE A 254 14.04 -7.48 12.99
C ILE A 254 13.79 -7.19 11.51
N SER A 255 12.66 -6.54 11.22
CA SER A 255 12.28 -6.15 9.87
C SER A 255 11.20 -5.07 9.92
N PHE A 256 11.10 -4.29 8.85
CA PHE A 256 9.97 -3.40 8.65
C PHE A 256 9.57 -3.35 7.18
N ILE A 257 8.32 -2.97 6.93
CA ILE A 257 7.79 -2.70 5.60
C ILE A 257 7.00 -1.41 5.69
N ARG A 258 7.23 -0.50 4.76
CA ARG A 258 6.46 0.74 4.61
C ARG A 258 5.86 0.79 3.22
N PHE A 259 4.57 1.04 3.13
CA PHE A 259 3.89 1.40 1.89
C PHE A 259 3.33 2.82 1.98
N GLU A 260 3.41 3.54 0.88
CA GLU A 260 2.67 4.77 0.63
C GLU A 260 1.94 4.65 -0.72
N ILE A 261 0.67 5.08 -0.73
CA ILE A 261 -0.16 5.04 -1.93
C ILE A 261 0.50 5.81 -3.08
N GLY A 262 0.64 5.14 -4.23
CA GLY A 262 1.20 5.73 -5.45
C GLY A 262 2.73 5.75 -5.50
N GLU A 263 3.41 5.27 -4.46
CA GLU A 263 4.86 5.12 -4.47
C GLU A 263 5.26 3.95 -5.39
N LYS A 264 6.06 4.25 -6.42
CA LYS A 264 6.69 3.20 -7.25
C LYS A 264 7.88 2.65 -6.49
N LYS A 265 8.02 1.32 -6.39
CA LYS A 265 9.32 0.73 -6.05
C LYS A 265 10.32 1.17 -7.13
N ILE A 266 11.39 1.84 -6.72
CA ILE A 266 12.56 2.15 -7.55
C ILE A 266 13.35 0.85 -7.73
#